data_AF-A0A8H6WE95-F1
#
_entry.id   AF-A0A8H6WE95-F1
#
_cell.length_a   1.000
_cell.length_b   1.000
_cell.length_c   1.000
_cell.angle_alpha   90.00
_cell.angle_beta   90.00
_cell.angle_gamma   90.00
#
_symmetry.space_group_name_H-M   'P 1'
#
loop_
_entity.id
_entity.type
_entity.pdbx_description
1 polymer ?
#
loop_
_entity_poly.entity_id
_entity_poly.type
_entity_poly.pdbx_seq_one_letter_code
_entity_poly.pdbx_strand_id
1 'polypeptide(L)'
;MAVANSQDFNLTGLPSLLWQFPDRDVCFRAEYSFLPECNVVTEPMLEFLNITNFDKYFQAYCLNPPDDSCSFGFCPNPDVASPAVRGSTYFTTIMSAVLVLYSPEEVASTFLSQLLNVYSLIIAALIAVINRNLTKPHTAVALGLACSPLSAYLIIYVLRALFGYNSRLNVVFGPGMWLPRLSVLLLLPVWLTLLVLAAKPNGAWRFQQSACDEIWAGHHILQSFFEPVFLVAKDKTILPLSGGILGLWLVAWLVAIYLRRKEIWKPGKGKFRPHRIWRKVVDNYPFIQFCTVVFLPHLAWIGNMEIGVLWLLEHEKFSFTYGQVLALLVTIPPLYQLILLMPRLFWWFVDLTWVRFITCRMHKPRHAPRHVRTTTDGSLSSGKSFDTLQGDIDFHDSLPLVESKGRASFSSGR
;
A
#
# COMPACT_ATOMS: atom_id res chain seq x y z
N MET A 1 8.38 -17.78 4.87
CA MET A 1 9.69 -17.85 5.55
C MET A 1 10.18 -19.29 5.48
N ALA A 2 10.66 -19.71 4.31
CA ALA A 2 11.65 -20.76 4.31
C ALA A 2 12.93 -20.03 4.69
N VAL A 3 13.39 -20.21 5.93
CA VAL A 3 14.82 -20.15 6.18
C VAL A 3 15.37 -21.08 5.11
N ALA A 4 16.07 -20.54 4.12
CA ALA A 4 17.00 -21.37 3.38
C ALA A 4 17.83 -21.96 4.50
N ASN A 5 17.58 -23.24 4.82
CA ASN A 5 18.54 -24.02 5.55
C ASN A 5 19.80 -23.76 4.74
N SER A 6 20.68 -22.91 5.28
CA SER A 6 22.08 -23.24 5.41
C SER A 6 22.05 -24.70 5.87
N GLN A 7 21.87 -25.62 4.91
CA GLN A 7 22.40 -26.93 5.04
C GLN A 7 23.82 -26.63 5.41
N ASP A 8 24.15 -27.01 6.64
CA ASP A 8 25.50 -27.09 7.13
C ASP A 8 26.27 -27.82 6.03
N PHE A 9 26.87 -27.04 5.12
CA PHE A 9 27.96 -27.48 4.30
C PHE A 9 29.06 -27.65 5.34
N ASN A 10 29.01 -28.82 5.98
CA ASN A 10 29.93 -29.28 6.98
C ASN A 10 31.22 -29.61 6.24
N LEU A 11 31.85 -28.58 5.68
CA LEU A 11 33.19 -28.57 5.12
C LEU A 11 34.15 -28.45 6.32
N THR A 12 34.08 -29.43 7.21
CA THR A 12 34.98 -29.60 8.34
C THR A 12 36.36 -30.00 7.80
N GLY A 13 37.11 -29.03 7.29
CA GLY A 13 38.48 -29.29 6.84
C GLY A 13 39.14 -28.21 5.99
N LEU A 14 38.40 -27.23 5.45
CA LEU A 14 38.99 -26.10 4.74
C LEU A 14 39.06 -24.87 5.66
N PRO A 15 40.23 -24.26 5.87
CA PRO A 15 40.37 -23.11 6.76
C PRO A 15 39.44 -21.98 6.29
N SER A 16 38.72 -21.38 7.23
CA SER A 16 37.77 -20.27 7.05
C SER A 16 38.37 -19.02 6.38
N LEU A 17 39.69 -18.99 6.15
CA LEU A 17 40.44 -17.98 5.41
C LEU A 17 40.20 -18.00 3.89
N LEU A 18 39.70 -19.09 3.30
CA LEU A 18 39.48 -19.17 1.84
C LEU A 18 38.17 -18.54 1.35
N TRP A 19 37.29 -18.11 2.26
CA TRP A 19 35.96 -17.56 1.92
C TRP A 19 35.74 -16.13 2.39
N GLN A 20 36.74 -15.51 3.00
CA GLN A 20 36.72 -14.08 3.24
C GLN A 20 37.10 -13.40 1.92
N PHE A 21 36.16 -12.63 1.36
CA PHE A 21 36.51 -11.67 0.30
C PHE A 21 37.68 -10.85 0.84
N PRO A 22 38.80 -10.77 0.11
CA PRO A 22 39.98 -10.12 0.67
C PRO A 22 39.66 -8.67 0.99
N ASP A 23 39.81 -8.32 2.28
CA ASP A 23 39.83 -6.96 2.78
C ASP A 23 40.91 -6.23 1.95
N ARG A 24 40.44 -5.28 1.15
CA ARG A 24 41.11 -4.76 -0.06
C ARG A 24 42.60 -4.46 0.14
N ASP A 25 43.38 -4.55 -0.94
CA ASP A 25 44.56 -3.66 -1.07
C ASP A 25 44.59 -2.84 -2.36
N VAL A 26 44.04 -3.38 -3.41
CA VAL A 26 43.71 -2.80 -4.70
C VAL A 26 42.76 -3.83 -5.29
N CYS A 27 41.89 -3.57 -6.28
CA CYS A 27 41.00 -4.63 -6.81
C CYS A 27 41.71 -5.64 -7.74
N PHE A 28 42.86 -6.12 -7.23
CA PHE A 28 43.89 -7.06 -7.66
C PHE A 28 44.88 -6.52 -8.75
N ARG A 29 45.56 -5.38 -8.50
CA ARG A 29 46.42 -4.51 -9.42
C ARG A 29 47.43 -5.28 -10.32
N ALA A 30 47.68 -4.90 -11.58
CA ALA A 30 48.55 -3.79 -12.01
C ALA A 30 48.19 -3.22 -13.40
N GLU A 31 47.58 -2.03 -13.45
CA GLU A 31 47.62 -1.02 -14.54
C GLU A 31 46.47 0.00 -14.41
N TYR A 32 45.42 -0.33 -13.64
CA TYR A 32 44.24 0.53 -13.45
C TYR A 32 44.17 1.24 -12.09
N SER A 33 45.32 1.67 -11.54
CA SER A 33 45.36 2.43 -10.28
C SER A 33 44.80 3.85 -10.36
N PHE A 34 44.35 4.30 -11.54
CA PHE A 34 43.80 5.64 -11.75
C PHE A 34 42.29 5.74 -11.52
N LEU A 35 41.59 4.62 -11.36
CA LEU A 35 40.17 4.61 -10.99
C LEU A 35 40.06 4.33 -9.48
N PRO A 36 39.73 5.34 -8.65
CA PRO A 36 39.66 5.19 -7.20
C PRO A 36 38.49 4.31 -6.71
N GLU A 37 37.62 3.86 -7.60
CA GLU A 37 36.38 3.16 -7.27
C GLU A 37 36.30 1.79 -7.96
N CYS A 38 36.26 0.71 -7.16
CA CYS A 38 36.15 -0.67 -7.64
C CYS A 38 34.70 -1.08 -7.93
N ASN A 39 34.03 -0.31 -8.77
CA ASN A 39 32.60 -0.52 -9.06
C ASN A 39 32.39 -1.55 -10.18
N VAL A 40 33.48 -2.06 -10.79
CA VAL A 40 33.47 -3.04 -11.88
C VAL A 40 34.23 -4.29 -11.43
N VAL A 41 33.60 -5.45 -11.55
CA VAL A 41 34.26 -6.74 -11.30
C VAL A 41 35.34 -6.96 -12.36
N THR A 42 36.57 -7.18 -11.93
CA THR A 42 37.70 -7.43 -12.82
C THR A 42 37.83 -8.93 -13.13
N GLU A 43 38.41 -9.27 -14.28
CA GLU A 43 38.66 -10.66 -14.69
C GLU A 43 39.47 -11.47 -13.64
N PRO A 44 40.50 -10.91 -12.97
CA PRO A 44 41.19 -11.60 -11.88
C PRO A 44 40.29 -11.98 -10.69
N MET A 45 39.26 -11.17 -10.39
CA MET A 45 38.29 -11.47 -9.32
C MET A 45 37.41 -12.66 -9.69
N LEU A 46 37.04 -12.77 -10.97
CA LEU A 46 36.29 -13.89 -11.52
C LEU A 46 37.14 -15.17 -11.54
N GLU A 47 38.38 -15.07 -12.01
CA GLU A 47 39.33 -16.19 -12.06
C GLU A 47 39.66 -16.73 -10.66
N PHE A 48 39.88 -15.85 -9.67
CA PHE A 48 40.18 -16.26 -8.29
C PHE A 48 39.10 -17.17 -7.69
N LEU A 49 37.83 -16.84 -7.93
CA LEU A 49 36.69 -17.65 -7.46
C LEU A 49 36.30 -18.77 -8.43
N ASN A 50 36.97 -18.89 -9.59
CA ASN A 50 36.59 -19.77 -10.69
C ASN A 50 35.12 -19.57 -11.12
N ILE A 51 34.69 -18.32 -11.20
CA ILE A 51 33.32 -17.93 -11.57
C ILE A 51 33.35 -17.21 -12.92
N THR A 52 32.56 -17.67 -13.88
CA THR A 52 32.55 -17.11 -15.24
C THR A 52 31.58 -15.94 -15.47
N ASN A 53 30.71 -15.64 -14.50
CA ASN A 53 29.64 -14.64 -14.67
C ASN A 53 29.53 -13.73 -13.45
N PHE A 54 29.43 -12.41 -13.71
CA PHE A 54 29.15 -11.37 -12.72
C PHE A 54 27.96 -11.71 -11.80
N ASP A 55 26.85 -12.23 -12.33
CA ASP A 55 25.66 -12.53 -11.52
C ASP A 55 25.96 -13.58 -10.44
N LYS A 56 26.79 -14.60 -10.76
CA LYS A 56 27.21 -15.62 -9.80
C LYS A 56 28.22 -15.06 -8.79
N TYR A 57 29.11 -14.17 -9.25
CA TYR A 57 30.06 -13.48 -8.38
C TYR A 57 29.31 -12.61 -7.36
N PHE A 58 28.33 -11.82 -7.82
CA PHE A 58 27.52 -10.96 -6.97
C PHE A 58 26.65 -11.75 -5.99
N GLN A 59 26.10 -12.90 -6.41
CA GLN A 59 25.43 -13.82 -5.49
C GLN A 59 26.38 -14.34 -4.40
N ALA A 60 27.61 -14.73 -4.75
CA ALA A 60 28.61 -15.16 -3.78
C ALA A 60 28.99 -14.02 -2.82
N TYR A 61 29.17 -12.80 -3.34
CA TYR A 61 29.38 -11.59 -2.54
C TYR A 61 28.24 -11.38 -1.53
N CYS A 62 27.00 -11.57 -1.94
CA CYS A 62 25.84 -11.36 -1.07
C CYS A 62 25.60 -12.47 -0.04
N LEU A 63 26.19 -13.66 -0.20
CA LEU A 63 26.15 -14.70 0.83
C LEU A 63 26.99 -14.34 2.05
N ASN A 64 28.09 -13.61 1.85
CA ASN A 64 28.98 -13.18 2.92
C ASN A 64 29.61 -11.82 2.58
N PRO A 65 28.83 -10.72 2.63
CA PRO A 65 29.35 -9.42 2.27
C PRO A 65 30.40 -8.98 3.30
N PRO A 66 31.54 -8.43 2.85
CA PRO A 66 32.57 -7.93 3.74
C PRO A 66 32.04 -6.78 4.61
N ASP A 67 32.50 -6.71 5.85
CA ASP A 67 32.05 -5.72 6.83
C ASP A 67 32.64 -4.33 6.58
N ASP A 68 33.69 -4.22 5.77
CA ASP A 68 34.52 -3.04 5.55
C ASP A 68 34.24 -2.31 4.21
N SER A 69 33.47 -2.92 3.30
CA SER A 69 33.34 -2.41 1.94
C SER A 69 31.96 -2.59 1.31
N CYS A 70 31.59 -1.62 0.47
CA CYS A 70 30.32 -1.57 -0.26
C CYS A 70 30.53 -1.40 -1.77
N SER A 71 31.48 -2.13 -2.35
CA SER A 71 31.92 -1.93 -3.74
C SER A 71 30.81 -2.17 -4.78
N PHE A 72 29.85 -3.03 -4.46
CA PHE A 72 28.77 -3.43 -5.37
C PHE A 72 27.38 -3.00 -4.87
N GLY A 73 27.35 -2.04 -3.94
CA GLY A 73 26.10 -1.57 -3.33
C GLY A 73 25.43 -2.58 -2.40
N PHE A 74 24.14 -2.34 -2.13
CA PHE A 74 23.34 -3.20 -1.28
C PHE A 74 22.99 -4.51 -1.99
N CYS A 75 23.08 -5.60 -1.25
CA CYS A 75 22.67 -6.91 -1.73
C CYS A 75 21.15 -7.01 -1.87
N PRO A 76 20.62 -7.47 -3.02
CA PRO A 76 19.20 -7.49 -3.30
C PRO A 76 18.47 -8.45 -2.36
N ASN A 77 17.27 -8.07 -1.95
CA ASN A 77 16.36 -8.92 -1.20
C ASN A 77 15.03 -9.05 -1.97
N PRO A 78 14.93 -10.05 -2.88
CA PRO A 78 13.78 -10.21 -3.75
C PRO A 78 12.48 -10.56 -3.00
N ASP A 79 12.55 -10.99 -1.75
CA ASP A 79 11.37 -11.30 -0.95
C ASP A 79 10.72 -10.05 -0.34
N VAL A 80 11.46 -8.94 -0.25
CA VAL A 80 10.99 -7.69 0.40
C VAL A 80 10.87 -6.54 -0.59
N ALA A 81 11.88 -6.29 -1.43
CA ALA A 81 11.94 -5.11 -2.29
C ALA A 81 11.75 -5.38 -3.78
N SER A 82 11.51 -6.64 -4.16
CA SER A 82 11.35 -6.96 -5.57
C SER A 82 10.22 -6.19 -6.24
N PRO A 83 10.33 -5.95 -7.57
CA PRO A 83 9.27 -5.31 -8.34
C PRO A 83 7.91 -6.01 -8.20
N ALA A 84 7.89 -7.35 -8.07
CA ALA A 84 6.67 -8.13 -7.92
C ALA A 84 5.97 -7.88 -6.58
N VAL A 85 6.73 -7.89 -5.47
CA VAL A 85 6.21 -7.65 -4.12
C VAL A 85 5.69 -6.21 -4.00
N ARG A 86 6.46 -5.24 -4.52
CA ARG A 86 6.06 -3.83 -4.56
C ARG A 86 4.80 -3.62 -5.41
N GLY A 87 4.80 -4.10 -6.66
CA GLY A 87 3.65 -4.00 -7.57
C GLY A 87 2.39 -4.67 -7.01
N SER A 88 2.52 -5.85 -6.42
CA SER A 88 1.45 -6.55 -5.71
C SER A 88 0.87 -5.71 -4.57
N THR A 89 1.74 -5.12 -3.75
CA THR A 89 1.32 -4.29 -2.62
C THR A 89 0.63 -3.01 -3.08
N TYR A 90 1.14 -2.37 -4.13
CA TYR A 90 0.50 -1.20 -4.74
C TYR A 90 -0.90 -1.52 -5.25
N PHE A 91 -1.03 -2.62 -5.98
CA PHE A 91 -2.31 -3.05 -6.52
C PHE A 91 -3.31 -3.39 -5.40
N THR A 92 -2.88 -4.20 -4.43
CA THR A 92 -3.71 -4.64 -3.29
C THR A 92 -4.19 -3.47 -2.45
N THR A 93 -3.31 -2.50 -2.16
CA THR A 93 -3.66 -1.32 -1.36
C THR A 93 -4.65 -0.40 -2.08
N ILE A 94 -4.46 -0.16 -3.40
CA ILE A 94 -5.40 0.61 -4.20
C ILE A 94 -6.78 -0.07 -4.26
N MET A 95 -6.82 -1.37 -4.55
CA MET A 95 -8.10 -2.10 -4.65
C MET A 95 -8.82 -2.17 -3.31
N SER A 96 -8.09 -2.41 -2.23
CA SER A 96 -8.66 -2.38 -0.88
C SER A 96 -9.17 -0.99 -0.51
N ALA A 97 -8.49 0.08 -0.94
CA ALA A 97 -8.96 1.45 -0.70
C ALA A 97 -10.27 1.75 -1.45
N VAL A 98 -10.40 1.26 -2.69
CA VAL A 98 -11.65 1.35 -3.45
C VAL A 98 -12.77 0.58 -2.76
N LEU A 99 -12.52 -0.67 -2.38
CA LEU A 99 -13.50 -1.52 -1.69
C LEU A 99 -13.97 -0.88 -0.36
N VAL A 100 -13.04 -0.42 0.48
CA VAL A 100 -13.35 0.25 1.76
C VAL A 100 -14.19 1.52 1.58
N LEU A 101 -14.00 2.26 0.47
CA LEU A 101 -14.72 3.50 0.22
C LEU A 101 -16.09 3.32 -0.44
N TYR A 102 -16.25 2.31 -1.29
CA TYR A 102 -17.40 2.15 -2.17
C TYR A 102 -18.27 0.92 -1.89
N SER A 103 -17.77 -0.08 -1.16
CA SER A 103 -18.50 -1.31 -0.81
C SER A 103 -18.74 -1.39 0.71
N PRO A 104 -19.77 -0.69 1.27
CA PRO A 104 -20.02 -0.64 2.72
C PRO A 104 -20.28 -2.03 3.34
N GLU A 105 -20.86 -2.95 2.57
CA GLU A 105 -21.22 -4.30 2.97
C GLU A 105 -19.98 -5.18 3.19
N GLU A 106 -18.92 -4.97 2.40
CA GLU A 106 -17.69 -5.78 2.43
C GLU A 106 -16.52 -5.08 3.15
N VAL A 107 -16.78 -3.93 3.79
CA VAL A 107 -15.71 -3.14 4.44
C VAL A 107 -15.02 -3.95 5.52
N ALA A 108 -15.76 -4.73 6.31
CA ALA A 108 -15.20 -5.46 7.45
C ALA A 108 -14.19 -6.54 7.01
N SER A 109 -14.54 -7.33 6.00
CA SER A 109 -13.65 -8.39 5.48
C SER A 109 -12.43 -7.80 4.78
N THR A 110 -12.64 -6.78 3.94
CA THR A 110 -11.56 -6.05 3.25
C THR A 110 -10.60 -5.41 4.27
N PHE A 111 -11.14 -4.78 5.31
CA PHE A 111 -10.38 -4.16 6.38
C PHE A 111 -9.48 -5.18 7.10
N LEU A 112 -10.04 -6.32 7.52
CA LEU A 112 -9.28 -7.35 8.23
C LEU A 112 -8.19 -7.96 7.34
N SER A 113 -8.50 -8.20 6.06
CA SER A 113 -7.53 -8.68 5.08
C SER A 113 -6.36 -7.70 4.92
N GLN A 114 -6.66 -6.42 4.73
CA GLN A 114 -5.63 -5.38 4.62
C GLN A 114 -4.79 -5.27 5.89
N LEU A 115 -5.44 -5.29 7.06
CA LEU A 115 -4.75 -5.21 8.34
C LEU A 115 -3.78 -6.38 8.51
N LEU A 116 -4.21 -7.60 8.18
CA LEU A 116 -3.39 -8.80 8.24
C LEU A 116 -2.20 -8.73 7.29
N ASN A 117 -2.40 -8.22 6.08
CA ASN A 117 -1.31 -8.00 5.11
C ASN A 117 -0.26 -7.02 5.66
N VAL A 118 -0.69 -5.88 6.21
CA VAL A 118 0.22 -4.88 6.78
C VAL A 118 0.97 -5.44 7.99
N TYR A 119 0.29 -6.17 8.88
CA TYR A 119 0.95 -6.81 10.02
C TYR A 119 1.96 -7.87 9.59
N SER A 120 1.64 -8.68 8.57
CA SER A 120 2.56 -9.67 8.02
C SER A 120 3.86 -9.02 7.54
N LEU A 121 3.77 -7.91 6.80
CA LEU A 121 4.94 -7.15 6.34
C LEU A 121 5.77 -6.59 7.50
N ILE A 122 5.12 -5.97 8.49
CA ILE A 122 5.81 -5.38 9.64
C ILE A 122 6.49 -6.43 10.51
N ILE A 123 5.80 -7.55 10.80
CA ILE A 123 6.35 -8.63 11.60
C ILE A 123 7.50 -9.31 10.86
N ALA A 124 7.34 -9.55 9.55
CA ALA A 124 8.42 -10.12 8.74
C ALA A 124 9.65 -9.21 8.71
N ALA A 125 9.47 -7.90 8.52
CA ALA A 125 10.56 -6.93 8.59
C ALA A 125 11.22 -6.91 9.97
N LEU A 126 10.44 -6.91 11.05
CA LEU A 126 10.96 -6.93 12.43
C LEU A 126 11.82 -8.18 12.68
N ILE A 127 11.32 -9.37 12.32
CA ILE A 127 12.06 -10.62 12.47
C ILE A 127 13.34 -10.60 11.63
N ALA A 128 13.28 -10.10 10.39
CA ALA A 128 14.45 -10.01 9.52
C ALA A 128 15.50 -9.04 10.06
N VAL A 129 15.09 -7.92 10.66
CA VAL A 129 15.99 -6.98 11.34
C VAL A 129 16.61 -7.60 12.59
N ILE A 130 15.83 -8.30 13.43
CA ILE A 130 16.35 -8.99 14.63
C ILE A 130 17.40 -10.04 14.23
N ASN A 131 17.15 -10.79 13.16
CA ASN A 131 18.05 -11.81 12.65
C ASN A 131 19.22 -11.27 11.82
N ARG A 132 19.31 -9.94 11.63
CA ARG A 132 20.35 -9.29 10.82
C ARG A 132 20.36 -9.73 9.34
N ASN A 133 19.21 -10.12 8.82
CA ASN A 133 19.03 -10.59 7.43
C ASN A 133 18.44 -9.50 6.52
N LEU A 134 18.37 -8.26 7.00
CA LEU A 134 17.79 -7.14 6.26
C LEU A 134 18.72 -5.94 6.35
N THR A 135 19.00 -5.31 5.21
CA THR A 135 19.73 -4.03 5.19
C THR A 135 18.76 -2.87 5.49
N LYS A 136 19.30 -1.69 5.81
CA LYS A 136 18.48 -0.49 6.07
C LYS A 136 17.56 -0.07 4.92
N PRO A 137 17.99 0.02 3.64
CA PRO A 137 17.08 0.39 2.56
C PRO A 137 15.95 -0.62 2.37
N HIS A 138 16.20 -1.93 2.50
CA HIS A 138 15.13 -2.95 2.44
C HIS A 138 14.14 -2.80 3.60
N THR A 139 14.62 -2.45 4.79
CA THR A 139 13.77 -2.12 5.94
C THR A 139 12.92 -0.89 5.66
N ALA A 140 13.50 0.16 5.06
CA ALA A 140 12.78 1.36 4.66
C ALA A 140 11.72 1.07 3.59
N VAL A 141 12.01 0.21 2.61
CA VAL A 141 11.03 -0.26 1.62
C VAL A 141 9.88 -0.99 2.30
N ALA A 142 10.16 -1.96 3.18
CA ALA A 142 9.12 -2.68 3.91
C ALA A 142 8.22 -1.75 4.73
N LEU A 143 8.82 -0.78 5.44
CA LEU A 143 8.09 0.23 6.21
C LEU A 143 7.29 1.20 5.35
N GLY A 144 7.85 1.62 4.22
CA GLY A 144 7.16 2.45 3.23
C GLY A 144 5.97 1.74 2.62
N LEU A 145 6.11 0.44 2.30
CA LEU A 145 5.02 -0.41 1.83
C LEU A 145 3.91 -0.58 2.89
N ALA A 146 4.28 -0.77 4.15
CA ALA A 146 3.33 -0.86 5.26
C ALA A 146 2.59 0.47 5.53
N CYS A 147 3.25 1.60 5.31
CA CYS A 147 2.70 2.96 5.47
C CYS A 147 1.96 3.46 4.22
N SER A 148 1.13 2.60 3.62
CA SER A 148 0.29 2.99 2.49
C SER A 148 -0.72 4.09 2.85
N PRO A 149 -1.23 4.87 1.88
CA PRO A 149 -2.28 5.85 2.11
C PRO A 149 -3.55 5.24 2.74
N LEU A 150 -3.86 3.98 2.41
CA LEU A 150 -4.95 3.24 3.03
C LEU A 150 -4.70 3.03 4.55
N SER A 151 -3.50 2.64 4.96
CA SER A 151 -3.14 2.51 6.38
C SER A 151 -3.31 3.85 7.12
N ALA A 152 -2.83 4.95 6.53
CA ALA A 152 -2.99 6.29 7.10
C ALA A 152 -4.47 6.70 7.21
N TYR A 153 -5.27 6.38 6.19
CA TYR A 153 -6.71 6.62 6.20
C TYR A 153 -7.40 5.84 7.33
N LEU A 154 -7.06 4.56 7.53
CA LEU A 154 -7.61 3.76 8.63
C LEU A 154 -7.26 4.34 10.00
N ILE A 155 -6.02 4.81 10.20
CA ILE A 155 -5.60 5.47 11.44
C ILE A 155 -6.44 6.73 11.69
N ILE A 156 -6.63 7.58 10.68
CA ILE A 156 -7.46 8.80 10.81
C ILE A 156 -8.90 8.43 11.19
N TYR A 157 -9.47 7.39 10.60
CA TYR A 157 -10.84 6.96 10.91
C TYR A 157 -10.98 6.41 12.32
N VAL A 158 -10.00 5.64 12.79
CA VAL A 158 -9.98 5.16 14.17
C VAL A 158 -9.89 6.33 15.14
N LEU A 159 -9.01 7.31 14.90
CA LEU A 159 -8.93 8.51 15.72
C LEU A 159 -10.28 9.24 15.76
N ARG A 160 -10.94 9.42 14.61
CA ARG A 160 -12.28 10.04 14.55
C ARG A 160 -13.32 9.24 15.33
N ALA A 161 -13.28 7.92 15.26
CA ALA A 161 -14.18 7.03 15.99
C ALA A 161 -13.96 7.12 17.52
N LEU A 162 -12.71 7.29 17.98
CA LEU A 162 -12.40 7.53 19.39
C LEU A 162 -13.01 8.84 19.91
N PHE A 163 -13.09 9.86 19.06
CA PHE A 163 -13.76 11.14 19.38
C PHE A 163 -15.29 11.10 19.22
N GLY A 164 -15.89 9.93 18.99
CA GLY A 164 -17.34 9.76 18.89
C GLY A 164 -17.95 10.32 17.60
N TYR A 165 -17.14 10.58 16.56
CA TYR A 165 -17.68 10.99 15.28
C TYR A 165 -18.21 9.80 14.49
N ASN A 166 -19.50 9.84 14.15
CA ASN A 166 -20.08 8.84 13.25
C ASN A 166 -19.38 8.85 11.89
N SER A 167 -18.92 7.69 11.47
CA SER A 167 -18.19 7.48 10.24
C SER A 167 -18.81 6.32 9.45
N ARG A 168 -18.51 6.22 8.15
CA ARG A 168 -18.93 5.07 7.33
C ARG A 168 -18.36 3.74 7.85
N LEU A 169 -17.20 3.81 8.48
CA LEU A 169 -16.54 2.67 9.12
C LEU A 169 -17.11 2.34 10.51
N ASN A 170 -18.26 2.90 10.90
CA ASN A 170 -18.92 2.53 12.15
C ASN A 170 -19.31 1.04 12.22
N VAL A 171 -19.42 0.35 11.08
CA VAL A 171 -19.60 -1.12 11.06
C VAL A 171 -18.38 -1.84 11.68
N VAL A 172 -17.17 -1.32 11.43
CA VAL A 172 -15.91 -1.91 11.91
C VAL A 172 -15.45 -1.29 13.22
N PHE A 173 -15.59 0.03 13.36
CA PHE A 173 -15.18 0.81 14.52
C PHE A 173 -16.35 1.28 15.36
N GLY A 174 -17.47 0.57 15.35
CA GLY A 174 -18.67 0.91 16.11
C GLY A 174 -18.48 0.87 17.63
N PRO A 175 -19.46 1.36 18.41
CA PRO A 175 -19.45 1.19 19.86
C PRO A 175 -19.35 -0.30 20.22
N GLY A 176 -18.46 -0.65 21.15
CA GLY A 176 -18.17 -2.05 21.54
C GLY A 176 -17.06 -2.75 20.74
N MET A 177 -16.71 -2.25 19.55
CA MET A 177 -15.68 -2.85 18.68
C MET A 177 -14.27 -2.36 19.04
N TRP A 178 -13.79 -2.70 20.23
CA TRP A 178 -12.49 -2.22 20.72
C TRP A 178 -11.29 -2.90 20.05
N LEU A 179 -11.39 -4.18 19.69
CA LEU A 179 -10.29 -4.95 19.13
C LEU A 179 -9.80 -4.41 17.77
N PRO A 180 -10.67 -4.13 16.77
CA PRO A 180 -10.25 -3.49 15.51
C PRO A 180 -9.65 -2.10 15.69
N ARG A 181 -10.13 -1.34 16.69
CA ARG A 181 -9.57 -0.02 17.00
C ARG A 181 -8.16 -0.16 17.58
N LEU A 182 -7.97 -1.06 18.54
CA LEU A 182 -6.69 -1.31 19.17
C LEU A 182 -5.67 -1.84 18.16
N SER A 183 -6.07 -2.73 17.26
CA SER A 183 -5.17 -3.30 16.26
C SER A 183 -4.67 -2.25 15.25
N VAL A 184 -5.49 -1.29 14.84
CA VAL A 184 -5.02 -0.17 14.00
C VAL A 184 -4.17 0.81 14.81
N LEU A 185 -4.51 1.06 16.07
CA LEU A 185 -3.72 1.96 16.92
C LEU A 185 -2.34 1.38 17.25
N LEU A 186 -2.23 0.07 17.44
CA LEU A 186 -0.98 -0.64 17.70
C LEU A 186 -0.04 -0.64 16.48
N LEU A 187 -0.60 -0.50 15.28
CA LEU A 187 0.18 -0.39 14.05
C LEU A 187 1.15 0.80 14.10
N LEU A 188 0.70 1.94 14.61
CA LEU A 188 1.45 3.20 14.65
C LEU A 188 2.72 3.13 15.53
N PRO A 189 2.68 2.69 16.81
CA PRO A 189 3.89 2.57 17.62
C PRO A 189 4.83 1.48 17.11
N VAL A 190 4.32 0.36 16.58
CA VAL A 190 5.19 -0.69 16.01
C VAL A 190 5.92 -0.15 14.78
N TRP A 191 5.20 0.53 13.89
CA TRP A 191 5.77 1.16 12.71
C TRP A 191 6.79 2.25 13.09
N LEU A 192 6.45 3.15 14.03
CA LEU A 192 7.36 4.19 14.52
C LEU A 192 8.61 3.60 15.19
N THR A 193 8.46 2.49 15.92
CA THR A 193 9.60 1.81 16.55
C THR A 193 10.58 1.32 15.48
N LEU A 194 10.09 0.62 14.46
CA LEU A 194 10.93 0.18 13.34
C LEU A 194 11.53 1.35 12.56
N LEU A 195 10.77 2.43 12.37
CA LEU A 195 11.27 3.65 11.72
C LEU A 195 12.44 4.26 12.51
N VAL A 196 12.30 4.40 13.84
CA VAL A 196 13.34 4.93 14.72
C VAL A 196 14.55 3.99 14.74
N LEU A 197 14.34 2.68 14.74
CA LEU A 197 15.42 1.69 14.65
C LEU A 197 16.18 1.81 13.33
N ALA A 198 15.49 1.98 12.21
CA ALA A 198 16.11 2.21 10.91
C ALA A 198 16.83 3.57 10.82
N ALA A 199 16.34 4.59 11.54
CA ALA A 199 16.86 5.95 11.49
C ALA A 199 18.10 6.19 12.37
N LYS A 200 18.34 5.37 13.39
CA LYS A 200 19.49 5.57 14.28
C LYS A 200 20.81 5.23 13.56
N PRO A 201 21.79 6.15 13.52
CA PRO A 201 23.12 5.87 13.00
C PRO A 201 23.84 4.82 13.86
N ASN A 202 24.74 4.06 13.22
CA ASN A 202 25.24 2.76 13.67
C ASN A 202 25.90 2.76 15.07
N GLY A 203 25.65 1.67 15.80
CA GLY A 203 26.29 1.33 17.08
C GLY A 203 25.48 0.33 17.93
N ALA A 204 24.15 0.45 17.93
CA ALA A 204 23.28 -0.38 18.79
C ALA A 204 22.62 -1.57 18.08
N TRP A 205 22.43 -1.52 16.75
CA TRP A 205 21.72 -2.54 15.97
C TRP A 205 22.51 -2.87 14.70
N ARG A 206 22.89 -4.14 14.51
CA ARG A 206 23.69 -4.59 13.37
C ARG A 206 22.75 -4.96 12.22
N PHE A 207 22.44 -4.01 11.34
CA PHE A 207 21.89 -4.31 10.02
C PHE A 207 22.93 -5.04 9.17
N GLN A 208 22.49 -5.78 8.15
CA GLN A 208 23.41 -6.39 7.19
C GLN A 208 24.13 -5.29 6.39
N GLN A 209 25.42 -5.47 6.10
CA GLN A 209 26.27 -4.53 5.34
C GLN A 209 26.46 -3.15 5.99
N SER A 210 27.00 -3.12 7.21
CA SER A 210 27.16 -1.86 7.95
C SER A 210 28.11 -0.83 7.29
N ALA A 211 29.11 -1.28 6.51
CA ALA A 211 29.96 -0.40 5.71
C ALA A 211 29.18 0.36 4.62
N CYS A 212 28.20 -0.27 3.98
CA CYS A 212 27.32 0.40 3.03
C CYS A 212 26.57 1.55 3.71
N ASP A 213 26.06 1.31 4.91
CA ASP A 213 25.34 2.34 5.65
C ASP A 213 26.23 3.53 6.02
N GLU A 214 27.53 3.32 6.24
CA GLU A 214 28.48 4.39 6.58
C GLU A 214 28.81 5.27 5.36
N ILE A 215 29.09 4.64 4.22
CA ILE A 215 29.31 5.35 2.94
C ILE A 215 28.07 6.17 2.57
N TRP A 216 26.89 5.59 2.77
CA TRP A 216 25.62 6.23 2.48
C TRP A 216 25.06 7.01 3.67
N ALA A 217 25.76 7.14 4.81
CA ALA A 217 25.23 7.79 6.01
C ALA A 217 24.89 9.27 5.79
N GLY A 218 25.61 9.93 4.87
CA GLY A 218 25.33 11.31 4.45
C GLY A 218 24.07 11.44 3.59
N HIS A 219 23.65 10.36 2.94
CA HIS A 219 22.36 10.27 2.27
C HIS A 219 21.35 9.74 3.28
N HIS A 220 20.47 10.61 3.79
CA HIS A 220 19.42 10.19 4.70
C HIS A 220 18.49 9.16 4.02
N ILE A 221 18.81 7.86 4.15
CA ILE A 221 18.13 6.74 3.47
C ILE A 221 16.61 6.83 3.66
N LEU A 222 16.15 7.12 4.88
CA LEU A 222 14.73 7.31 5.17
C LEU A 222 14.15 8.55 4.47
N GLN A 223 14.92 9.63 4.38
CA GLN A 223 14.48 10.84 3.67
C GLN A 223 14.19 10.53 2.20
N SER A 224 15.00 9.67 1.58
CA SER A 224 14.80 9.22 0.19
C SER A 224 13.51 8.40 -0.02
N PHE A 225 12.93 7.80 1.02
CA PHE A 225 11.65 7.07 0.91
C PHE A 225 10.44 7.89 1.40
N PHE A 226 10.63 8.77 2.40
CA PHE A 226 9.54 9.48 3.09
C PHE A 226 9.38 10.96 2.72
N GLU A 227 10.40 11.60 2.15
CA GLU A 227 10.36 12.99 1.66
C GLU A 227 10.10 13.22 0.15
N PRO A 228 10.04 12.23 -0.78
CA PRO A 228 10.09 12.55 -2.21
C PRO A 228 8.94 13.40 -2.77
N VAL A 229 7.77 13.46 -2.12
CA VAL A 229 6.69 14.38 -2.56
C VAL A 229 7.16 15.84 -2.51
N PHE A 230 8.04 16.19 -1.56
CA PHE A 230 8.59 17.53 -1.43
C PHE A 230 9.88 17.72 -2.23
N LEU A 231 10.65 16.66 -2.48
CA LEU A 231 11.91 16.73 -3.25
C LEU A 231 11.70 16.71 -4.77
N VAL A 232 10.61 16.10 -5.27
CA VAL A 232 10.16 16.28 -6.66
C VAL A 232 9.90 17.76 -6.98
N ALA A 233 9.61 18.58 -5.98
CA ALA A 233 9.50 20.03 -6.14
C ALA A 233 10.86 20.75 -6.27
N LYS A 234 11.98 20.12 -5.87
CA LYS A 234 13.32 20.72 -5.97
C LYS A 234 13.99 20.43 -7.31
N ASP A 235 13.73 19.29 -7.92
CA ASP A 235 14.26 18.97 -9.26
C ASP A 235 13.46 19.74 -10.33
N LYS A 236 14.15 20.65 -11.02
CA LYS A 236 13.57 21.50 -12.07
C LYS A 236 12.96 20.69 -13.22
N THR A 237 13.40 19.45 -13.43
CA THR A 237 12.92 18.61 -14.54
C THR A 237 11.61 17.89 -14.25
N ILE A 238 11.40 17.43 -13.00
CA ILE A 238 10.19 16.67 -12.60
C ILE A 238 9.09 17.61 -12.06
N LEU A 239 9.47 18.80 -11.61
CA LEU A 239 8.55 19.86 -11.17
C LEU A 239 7.42 20.20 -12.17
N PRO A 240 7.63 20.37 -13.49
CA PRO A 240 6.54 20.72 -14.40
C PRO A 240 5.48 19.62 -14.54
N LEU A 241 5.89 18.34 -14.52
CA LEU A 241 4.95 17.22 -14.68
C LEU A 241 4.09 17.05 -13.42
N SER A 242 4.74 16.96 -12.26
CA SER A 242 4.06 16.81 -10.96
C SER A 242 3.23 18.05 -10.61
N GLY A 243 3.78 19.24 -10.85
CA GLY A 243 3.10 20.52 -10.71
C GLY A 243 1.90 20.64 -11.66
N GLY A 244 1.99 20.10 -12.88
CA GLY A 244 0.87 20.04 -13.82
C GLY A 244 -0.31 19.20 -13.29
N ILE A 245 -0.03 18.00 -12.78
CA ILE A 245 -1.07 17.11 -12.21
C ILE A 245 -1.72 17.74 -10.97
N LEU A 246 -0.91 18.26 -10.05
CA LEU A 246 -1.42 18.93 -8.84
C LEU A 246 -2.16 20.23 -9.19
N GLY A 247 -1.69 20.98 -10.17
CA GLY A 247 -2.32 22.20 -10.68
C GLY A 247 -3.69 21.91 -11.28
N LEU A 248 -3.80 20.91 -12.17
CA LEU A 248 -5.08 20.47 -12.75
C LEU A 248 -6.07 20.01 -11.66
N TRP A 249 -5.57 19.25 -10.67
CA TRP A 249 -6.39 18.82 -9.55
C TRP A 249 -6.86 19.99 -8.66
N LEU A 250 -5.98 20.95 -8.38
CA LEU A 250 -6.30 22.16 -7.62
C LEU A 250 -7.33 23.00 -8.36
N VAL A 251 -7.21 23.15 -9.67
CA VAL A 251 -8.22 23.80 -10.52
C VAL A 251 -9.56 23.07 -10.43
N ALA A 252 -9.58 21.74 -10.50
CA ALA A 252 -10.81 20.96 -10.35
C ALA A 252 -11.48 21.19 -8.97
N TRP A 253 -10.69 21.27 -7.89
CA TRP A 253 -11.18 21.64 -6.56
C TRP A 253 -11.73 23.07 -6.52
N LEU A 254 -11.01 24.05 -7.06
CA LEU A 254 -11.47 25.44 -7.11
C LEU A 254 -12.78 25.59 -7.88
N VAL A 255 -12.90 24.92 -9.03
CA VAL A 255 -14.13 24.89 -9.83
C VAL A 255 -15.28 24.29 -9.02
N ALA A 256 -15.07 23.16 -8.36
CA ALA A 256 -16.10 22.51 -7.55
C ALA A 256 -16.55 23.36 -6.35
N ILE A 257 -15.59 24.02 -5.67
CA ILE A 257 -15.87 24.98 -4.60
C ILE A 257 -16.66 26.17 -5.15
N TYR A 258 -16.27 26.72 -6.31
CA TYR A 258 -16.93 27.85 -6.94
C TYR A 258 -18.37 27.54 -7.36
N LEU A 259 -18.62 26.35 -7.91
CA LEU A 259 -19.96 25.89 -8.28
C LEU A 259 -20.86 25.70 -7.05
N ARG A 260 -20.31 25.25 -5.92
CA ARG A 260 -21.05 25.02 -4.67
C ARG A 260 -21.02 26.20 -3.71
N ARG A 261 -20.54 27.37 -4.14
CA ARG A 261 -20.35 28.52 -3.26
C ARG A 261 -21.60 28.93 -2.48
N LYS A 262 -22.77 28.91 -3.13
CA LYS A 262 -24.04 29.30 -2.48
C LYS A 262 -24.45 28.35 -1.35
N GLU A 263 -24.09 27.07 -1.46
CA GLU A 263 -24.37 26.09 -0.40
C GLU A 263 -23.35 26.14 0.74
N ILE A 264 -22.09 26.42 0.39
CA ILE A 264 -20.97 26.51 1.34
C ILE A 264 -21.12 27.76 2.20
N TRP A 265 -21.31 28.92 1.57
CA TRP A 265 -21.39 30.25 2.19
C TRP A 265 -22.85 30.71 2.30
N LYS A 266 -23.58 30.15 3.26
CA LYS A 266 -24.90 30.68 3.63
C LYS A 266 -24.74 32.05 4.32
N PRO A 267 -25.49 33.09 3.89
CA PRO A 267 -25.45 34.39 4.53
C PRO A 267 -25.81 34.27 6.02
N GLY A 268 -25.07 34.98 6.88
CA GLY A 268 -25.31 35.01 8.33
C GLY A 268 -24.59 33.96 9.19
N LYS A 269 -23.81 33.03 8.61
CA LYS A 269 -22.99 32.07 9.41
C LYS A 269 -21.49 32.35 9.22
N GLY A 270 -20.98 33.35 9.93
CA GLY A 270 -19.68 33.98 9.74
C GLY A 270 -18.41 33.18 10.12
N LYS A 271 -18.31 31.87 9.84
CA LYS A 271 -17.02 31.15 9.94
C LYS A 271 -16.81 30.17 8.81
N PHE A 272 -15.63 30.25 8.18
CA PHE A 272 -15.11 29.27 7.23
C PHE A 272 -14.87 27.94 7.95
N ARG A 273 -15.71 26.94 7.70
CA ARG A 273 -15.57 25.59 8.27
C ARG A 273 -15.07 24.65 7.17
N PRO A 274 -13.77 24.29 7.12
CA PRO A 274 -13.20 23.47 6.03
C PRO A 274 -13.91 22.12 5.89
N HIS A 275 -14.33 21.52 7.01
CA HIS A 275 -15.11 20.29 7.01
C HIS A 275 -16.48 20.40 6.30
N ARG A 276 -17.10 21.60 6.24
CA ARG A 276 -18.33 21.82 5.47
C ARG A 276 -18.03 21.85 3.97
N ILE A 277 -16.93 22.50 3.57
CA ILE A 277 -16.47 22.53 2.17
C ILE A 277 -16.20 21.12 1.70
N TRP A 278 -15.41 20.37 2.47
CA TRP A 278 -15.11 18.97 2.19
C TRP A 278 -16.39 18.18 1.94
N ARG A 279 -17.32 18.12 2.91
CA ARG A 279 -18.59 17.39 2.74
C ARG A 279 -19.36 17.87 1.51
N LYS A 280 -19.55 19.17 1.35
CA LYS A 280 -20.35 19.70 0.23
C LYS A 280 -19.71 19.48 -1.14
N VAL A 281 -18.40 19.45 -1.24
CA VAL A 281 -17.72 19.12 -2.51
C VAL A 281 -17.74 17.62 -2.72
N VAL A 282 -17.27 16.83 -1.74
CA VAL A 282 -17.13 15.38 -1.84
C VAL A 282 -18.48 14.67 -2.05
N ASP A 283 -19.53 15.06 -1.31
CA ASP A 283 -20.85 14.44 -1.43
C ASP A 283 -21.49 14.70 -2.82
N ASN A 284 -21.10 15.80 -3.49
CA ASN A 284 -21.64 16.18 -4.80
C ASN A 284 -20.72 15.80 -5.98
N TYR A 285 -19.43 15.60 -5.73
CA TYR A 285 -18.41 15.32 -6.75
C TYR A 285 -17.59 14.08 -6.35
N PRO A 286 -18.15 12.87 -6.54
CA PRO A 286 -17.51 11.63 -6.14
C PRO A 286 -16.16 11.39 -6.83
N PHE A 287 -15.95 11.93 -8.04
CA PHE A 287 -14.64 11.91 -8.70
C PHE A 287 -13.58 12.68 -7.92
N ILE A 288 -13.91 13.86 -7.39
CA ILE A 288 -12.97 14.66 -6.60
C ILE A 288 -12.60 13.92 -5.31
N GLN A 289 -13.57 13.26 -4.68
CA GLN A 289 -13.31 12.39 -3.54
C GLN A 289 -12.35 11.26 -3.91
N PHE A 290 -12.63 10.53 -4.99
CA PHE A 290 -11.79 9.44 -5.47
C PHE A 290 -10.36 9.92 -5.73
N CYS A 291 -10.19 11.00 -6.48
CA CYS A 291 -8.88 11.54 -6.81
C CYS A 291 -8.11 11.98 -5.56
N THR A 292 -8.79 12.64 -4.63
CA THR A 292 -8.16 13.22 -3.44
C THR A 292 -7.81 12.18 -2.38
N VAL A 293 -8.67 11.17 -2.19
CA VAL A 293 -8.53 10.19 -1.11
C VAL A 293 -7.79 8.94 -1.57
N VAL A 294 -7.98 8.51 -2.83
CA VAL A 294 -7.41 7.27 -3.35
C VAL A 294 -6.29 7.57 -4.34
N PHE A 295 -6.62 8.13 -5.51
CA PHE A 295 -5.69 8.12 -6.64
C PHE A 295 -4.41 8.92 -6.39
N LEU A 296 -4.52 10.21 -6.01
CA LEU A 296 -3.34 11.06 -5.85
C LEU A 296 -2.43 10.64 -4.68
N PRO A 297 -2.97 10.31 -3.48
CA PRO A 297 -2.12 9.79 -2.40
C PRO A 297 -1.39 8.51 -2.79
N HIS A 298 -2.03 7.57 -3.48
CA HIS A 298 -1.38 6.33 -3.91
C HIS A 298 -0.37 6.58 -5.03
N LEU A 299 -0.66 7.46 -6.00
CA LEU A 299 0.29 7.81 -7.05
C LEU A 299 1.54 8.48 -6.48
N ALA A 300 1.37 9.42 -5.55
CA ALA A 300 2.47 10.08 -4.86
C ALA A 300 3.29 9.09 -4.03
N TRP A 301 2.63 8.20 -3.30
CA TRP A 301 3.29 7.15 -2.52
C TRP A 301 4.06 6.15 -3.40
N ILE A 302 3.46 5.65 -4.49
CA ILE A 302 4.14 4.77 -5.45
C ILE A 302 5.35 5.48 -6.05
N GLY A 303 5.18 6.74 -6.50
CA GLY A 303 6.27 7.54 -7.05
C GLY A 303 7.42 7.68 -6.06
N ASN A 304 7.13 8.01 -4.79
CA ASN A 304 8.15 8.07 -3.74
C ASN A 304 8.89 6.74 -3.55
N MET A 305 8.15 5.63 -3.50
CA MET A 305 8.73 4.30 -3.29
C MET A 305 9.61 3.87 -4.47
N GLU A 306 9.14 4.07 -5.71
CA GLU A 306 9.90 3.73 -6.91
C GLU A 306 11.14 4.59 -7.07
N ILE A 307 11.05 5.90 -6.79
CA ILE A 307 12.22 6.79 -6.77
C ILE A 307 13.22 6.30 -5.72
N GLY A 308 12.77 6.05 -4.48
CA GLY A 308 13.67 5.56 -3.42
C GLY A 308 14.40 4.26 -3.80
N VAL A 309 13.70 3.31 -4.43
CA VAL A 309 14.30 2.06 -4.91
C VAL A 309 15.26 2.30 -6.08
N LEU A 310 14.89 3.11 -7.07
CA LEU A 310 15.76 3.42 -8.21
C LEU A 310 17.08 4.06 -7.78
N TRP A 311 17.06 4.86 -6.71
CA TRP A 311 18.26 5.57 -6.22
C TRP A 311 19.14 4.70 -5.33
N LEU A 312 18.57 3.78 -4.55
CA LEU A 312 19.32 3.03 -3.52
C LEU A 312 19.51 1.54 -3.83
N LEU A 313 18.72 0.99 -4.75
CA LEU A 313 18.60 -0.46 -4.98
C LEU A 313 18.56 -0.75 -6.50
N GLU A 314 19.53 -0.25 -7.24
CA GLU A 314 19.63 -0.39 -8.71
C GLU A 314 19.65 -1.87 -9.18
N HIS A 315 20.16 -2.77 -8.34
CA HIS A 315 20.32 -4.19 -8.65
C HIS A 315 19.08 -5.04 -8.31
N GLU A 316 17.97 -4.44 -7.87
CA GLU A 316 16.71 -5.16 -7.64
C GLU A 316 16.07 -5.61 -8.96
N LYS A 317 16.25 -6.88 -9.29
CA LYS A 317 15.67 -7.51 -10.48
C LYS A 317 14.49 -8.41 -10.10
N PHE A 318 13.59 -8.62 -11.06
CA PHE A 318 12.55 -9.63 -10.92
C PHE A 318 13.18 -11.04 -10.87
N SER A 319 12.73 -11.89 -9.95
CA SER A 319 13.28 -13.24 -9.74
C SER A 319 12.21 -14.15 -9.15
N PHE A 320 11.98 -15.34 -9.69
CA PHE A 320 10.94 -16.24 -9.16
C PHE A 320 11.32 -16.82 -7.78
N THR A 321 11.10 -16.04 -6.71
CA THR A 321 11.22 -16.51 -5.32
C THR A 321 9.84 -16.84 -4.75
N TYR A 322 9.84 -17.63 -3.67
CA TYR A 322 8.62 -17.96 -2.95
C TYR A 322 7.88 -16.70 -2.45
N GLY A 323 8.62 -15.68 -1.99
CA GLY A 323 8.05 -14.40 -1.56
C GLY A 323 7.29 -13.68 -2.69
N GLN A 324 7.83 -13.66 -3.90
CA GLN A 324 7.18 -13.03 -5.05
C GLN A 324 5.91 -13.75 -5.49
N VAL A 325 5.93 -15.08 -5.53
CA VAL A 325 4.75 -15.89 -5.85
C VAL A 325 3.67 -15.68 -4.80
N LEU A 326 4.03 -15.69 -3.51
CA LEU A 326 3.09 -15.45 -2.42
C LEU A 326 2.49 -14.03 -2.52
N ALA A 327 3.30 -13.02 -2.82
CA ALA A 327 2.80 -11.66 -3.02
C ALA A 327 1.80 -11.57 -4.18
N LEU A 328 2.04 -12.27 -5.29
CA LEU A 328 1.09 -12.34 -6.39
C LEU A 328 -0.19 -13.10 -6.01
N LEU A 329 -0.12 -14.14 -5.19
CA LEU A 329 -1.32 -14.84 -4.72
C LEU A 329 -2.15 -13.98 -3.78
N VAL A 330 -1.51 -13.15 -2.94
CA VAL A 330 -2.19 -12.21 -2.03
C VAL A 330 -3.00 -11.14 -2.78
N THR A 331 -2.67 -10.81 -4.04
CA THR A 331 -3.46 -9.85 -4.84
C THR A 331 -4.73 -10.45 -5.43
N ILE A 332 -4.84 -11.77 -5.51
CA ILE A 332 -5.97 -12.44 -6.16
C ILE A 332 -7.30 -12.13 -5.43
N PRO A 333 -7.42 -12.25 -4.10
CA PRO A 333 -8.68 -11.95 -3.41
C PRO A 333 -9.21 -10.52 -3.63
N PRO A 334 -8.43 -9.43 -3.41
CA PRO A 334 -8.93 -8.07 -3.64
C PRO A 334 -9.18 -7.80 -5.13
N LEU A 335 -8.41 -8.42 -6.04
CA LEU A 335 -8.69 -8.35 -7.47
C LEU A 335 -10.04 -8.99 -7.81
N TYR A 336 -10.30 -10.18 -7.27
CA TYR A 336 -11.57 -10.89 -7.49
C TYR A 336 -12.76 -10.10 -6.94
N GLN A 337 -12.64 -9.56 -5.72
CA GLN A 337 -13.65 -8.68 -5.12
C GLN A 337 -13.90 -7.42 -5.98
N LEU A 338 -12.83 -6.81 -6.50
CA LEU A 338 -12.98 -5.68 -7.41
C LEU A 338 -13.73 -6.09 -8.69
N ILE A 339 -13.39 -7.24 -9.30
CA ILE A 339 -14.04 -7.75 -10.51
C ILE A 339 -15.55 -7.94 -10.27
N LEU A 340 -15.95 -8.48 -9.12
CA LEU A 340 -17.36 -8.58 -8.75
C LEU A 340 -18.03 -7.21 -8.59
N LEU A 341 -17.29 -6.22 -8.08
CA LEU A 341 -17.76 -4.84 -7.95
C LEU A 341 -17.74 -4.05 -9.27
N MET A 342 -17.04 -4.53 -10.32
CA MET A 342 -16.85 -3.79 -11.57
C MET A 342 -18.14 -3.30 -12.24
N PRO A 343 -19.24 -4.07 -12.30
CA PRO A 343 -20.49 -3.55 -12.87
C PRO A 343 -20.99 -2.32 -12.11
N ARG A 344 -20.95 -2.35 -10.77
CA ARG A 344 -21.37 -1.24 -9.91
C ARG A 344 -20.41 -0.05 -10.04
N LEU A 345 -19.11 -0.31 -10.06
CA LEU A 345 -18.07 0.72 -10.28
C LEU A 345 -18.21 1.36 -11.66
N PHE A 346 -18.53 0.59 -12.69
CA PHE A 346 -18.73 1.09 -14.05
C PHE A 346 -19.94 2.04 -14.10
N TRP A 347 -21.07 1.67 -13.51
CA TRP A 347 -22.23 2.56 -13.42
C TRP A 347 -21.91 3.82 -12.61
N TRP A 348 -21.18 3.69 -11.51
CA TRP A 348 -20.71 4.83 -10.73
C TRP A 348 -19.76 5.74 -11.54
N PHE A 349 -18.88 5.16 -12.35
CA PHE A 349 -17.96 5.88 -13.22
C PHE A 349 -18.71 6.63 -14.32
N VAL A 350 -19.69 5.98 -14.96
CA VAL A 350 -20.59 6.61 -15.93
C VAL A 350 -21.42 7.73 -15.29
N ASP A 351 -21.72 7.61 -14.00
CA ASP A 351 -22.41 8.62 -13.21
C ASP A 351 -21.54 9.83 -12.82
N LEU A 352 -20.23 9.80 -13.08
CA LEU A 352 -19.37 10.96 -12.84
C LEU A 352 -19.79 12.14 -13.71
N THR A 353 -19.88 13.33 -13.11
CA THR A 353 -20.39 14.55 -13.75
C THR A 353 -19.69 14.92 -15.06
N TRP A 354 -18.39 14.65 -15.18
CA TRP A 354 -17.65 14.93 -16.41
C TRP A 354 -17.96 13.89 -17.51
N VAL A 355 -18.10 12.61 -17.16
CA VAL A 355 -18.53 11.57 -18.09
C VAL A 355 -19.94 11.88 -18.57
N ARG A 356 -20.84 12.31 -17.68
CA ARG A 356 -22.18 12.77 -18.06
C ARG A 356 -22.17 13.97 -18.99
N PHE A 357 -21.30 14.94 -18.73
CA PHE A 357 -21.13 16.12 -19.58
C PHE A 357 -20.65 15.72 -20.98
N ILE A 358 -19.67 14.82 -21.08
CA ILE A 358 -19.13 14.35 -22.37
C ILE A 358 -20.12 13.44 -23.11
N THR A 359 -20.82 12.56 -22.39
CA THR A 359 -21.76 11.59 -23.00
C THR A 359 -23.13 12.18 -23.34
N CYS A 360 -23.35 13.48 -23.06
CA CYS A 360 -24.61 14.19 -23.31
C CYS A 360 -25.87 13.50 -22.76
N ARG A 361 -25.72 12.59 -21.78
CA ARG A 361 -26.86 11.93 -21.14
C ARG A 361 -27.55 12.93 -20.21
N MET A 362 -28.51 13.66 -20.75
CA MET A 362 -29.44 14.45 -19.96
C MET A 362 -30.19 13.53 -19.00
N HIS A 363 -30.18 13.89 -17.72
CA HIS A 363 -30.92 13.15 -16.70
C HIS A 363 -32.41 13.16 -17.09
N LYS A 364 -33.01 11.97 -17.30
CA LYS A 364 -34.33 11.78 -16.71
C LYS A 364 -34.09 11.82 -15.20
N PRO A 365 -34.64 12.80 -14.46
CA PRO A 365 -34.47 12.84 -13.02
C PRO A 365 -34.90 11.48 -12.48
N ARG A 366 -33.97 10.74 -11.85
CA ARG A 366 -34.36 9.60 -11.01
C ARG A 366 -35.27 10.23 -9.97
N HIS A 367 -36.57 10.07 -10.14
CA HIS A 367 -37.54 10.40 -9.11
C HIS A 367 -37.07 9.66 -7.88
N ALA A 368 -36.52 10.40 -6.91
CA ALA A 368 -36.23 9.84 -5.60
C ALA A 368 -37.50 9.10 -5.19
N PRO A 369 -37.42 7.82 -4.76
CA PRO A 369 -38.58 7.07 -4.34
C PRO A 369 -39.36 7.98 -3.40
N ARG A 370 -40.53 8.41 -3.87
CA ARG A 370 -41.40 9.32 -3.14
C ARG A 370 -41.63 8.58 -1.84
N HIS A 371 -41.11 9.09 -0.72
CA HIS A 371 -41.31 8.51 0.60
C HIS A 371 -42.80 8.20 0.69
N VAL A 372 -43.16 6.93 0.54
CA VAL A 372 -44.52 6.48 0.75
C VAL A 372 -44.67 6.69 2.24
N ARG A 373 -45.35 7.77 2.60
CA ARG A 373 -45.82 7.99 3.96
C ARG A 373 -46.72 6.78 4.21
N THR A 374 -46.18 5.76 4.83
CA THR A 374 -46.96 4.79 5.58
C THR A 374 -47.62 5.62 6.68
N THR A 375 -48.82 6.10 6.38
CA THR A 375 -49.80 6.50 7.39
C THR A 375 -50.17 5.24 8.14
N THR A 376 -49.35 4.88 9.13
CA THR A 376 -49.73 3.96 10.19
C THR A 376 -50.70 4.71 11.10
N ASP A 377 -51.96 4.73 10.69
CA ASP A 377 -53.06 4.80 11.64
C ASP A 377 -53.07 3.48 12.41
N GLY A 378 -53.01 3.54 13.75
CA GLY A 378 -53.50 2.44 14.58
C GLY A 378 -52.62 1.96 15.72
N SER A 379 -52.93 2.51 16.90
CA SER A 379 -52.92 1.86 18.22
C SER A 379 -51.61 1.75 19.01
N LEU A 380 -51.72 2.34 20.21
CA LEU A 380 -50.87 2.19 21.38
C LEU A 380 -50.47 0.73 21.66
N SER A 381 -49.17 0.51 21.75
CA SER A 381 -48.61 -0.52 22.62
C SER A 381 -47.21 -0.10 23.05
N SER A 382 -47.08 0.13 24.35
CA SER A 382 -45.85 0.46 25.06
C SER A 382 -44.89 -0.73 25.01
N GLY A 383 -43.84 -0.63 24.20
CA GLY A 383 -42.70 -1.54 24.23
C GLY A 383 -41.44 -0.81 23.79
N LYS A 384 -40.50 -0.59 24.72
CA LYS A 384 -39.17 -0.04 24.43
C LYS A 384 -38.43 -1.04 23.53
N SER A 385 -38.42 -0.80 22.22
CA SER A 385 -37.53 -1.46 21.28
C SER A 385 -36.54 -0.45 20.72
N PHE A 386 -35.28 -0.86 20.69
CA PHE A 386 -34.12 -0.07 20.33
C PHE A 386 -33.91 -0.23 18.81
N ASP A 387 -34.42 0.73 18.02
CA ASP A 387 -34.30 0.67 16.56
C ASP A 387 -32.96 1.23 16.09
N THR A 388 -32.04 0.32 15.76
CA THR A 388 -30.92 0.58 14.87
C THR A 388 -31.44 0.85 13.46
N LEU A 389 -31.17 2.05 12.94
CA LEU A 389 -31.36 2.45 11.55
C LEU A 389 -30.45 1.63 10.63
N GLN A 390 -30.90 0.42 10.28
CA GLN A 390 -30.45 -0.35 9.13
C GLN A 390 -31.38 0.01 7.97
N GLY A 391 -30.89 0.80 7.01
CA GLY A 391 -31.62 1.06 5.78
C GLY A 391 -31.51 -0.16 4.89
N ASP A 392 -32.49 -1.06 4.98
CA ASP A 392 -32.68 -2.13 4.01
C ASP A 392 -32.92 -1.52 2.63
N ILE A 393 -31.98 -1.77 1.73
CA ILE A 393 -32.19 -1.62 0.29
C ILE A 393 -32.69 -2.99 -0.15
N ASP A 394 -34.01 -3.15 -0.21
CA ASP A 394 -34.64 -4.32 -0.82
C ASP A 394 -34.27 -4.38 -2.31
N PHE A 395 -33.34 -5.27 -2.63
CA PHE A 395 -33.06 -5.71 -3.99
C PHE A 395 -34.10 -6.80 -4.33
N HIS A 396 -35.25 -6.38 -4.85
CA HIS A 396 -36.18 -7.31 -5.47
C HIS A 396 -35.59 -7.77 -6.81
N ASP A 397 -34.99 -8.96 -6.78
CA ASP A 397 -34.60 -9.73 -7.96
C ASP A 397 -35.81 -9.94 -8.88
N SER A 398 -35.70 -9.37 -10.07
CA SER A 398 -36.55 -9.70 -11.22
C SER A 398 -35.80 -10.70 -12.09
N LEU A 399 -35.64 -11.94 -11.60
CA LEU A 399 -35.27 -13.08 -12.44
C LEU A 399 -36.56 -13.76 -12.93
N PRO A 400 -36.75 -13.96 -14.25
CA PRO A 400 -37.88 -14.72 -14.74
C PRO A 400 -37.70 -16.19 -14.36
N LEU A 401 -38.59 -16.68 -13.49
CA LEU A 401 -38.80 -18.10 -13.22
C LEU A 401 -39.21 -18.79 -14.54
N VAL A 402 -38.30 -19.59 -15.09
CA VAL A 402 -38.63 -20.62 -16.08
C VAL A 402 -39.32 -21.75 -15.33
N GLU A 403 -40.63 -21.85 -15.52
CA GLU A 403 -41.50 -22.89 -14.99
C GLU A 403 -41.19 -24.24 -15.67
N SER A 404 -40.27 -25.05 -15.12
CA SER A 404 -40.11 -26.44 -15.56
C SER A 404 -41.16 -27.34 -14.90
N LYS A 405 -42.26 -27.57 -15.61
CA LYS A 405 -43.24 -28.62 -15.30
C LYS A 405 -42.59 -29.99 -15.52
N GLY A 406 -42.18 -30.65 -14.44
CA GLY A 406 -41.64 -32.02 -14.45
C GLY A 406 -42.18 -32.82 -13.27
N ARG A 407 -43.42 -33.31 -13.41
CA ARG A 407 -44.09 -34.17 -12.43
C ARG A 407 -43.67 -35.63 -12.71
N ALA A 408 -42.80 -36.19 -11.86
CA ALA A 408 -42.52 -37.62 -11.84
C ALA A 408 -42.96 -38.18 -10.48
N SER A 409 -44.08 -38.89 -10.49
CA SER A 409 -44.55 -39.75 -9.41
C SER A 409 -43.76 -41.04 -9.42
N PHE A 410 -43.02 -41.34 -8.35
CA PHE A 410 -42.46 -42.67 -8.13
C PHE A 410 -43.34 -43.42 -7.13
N SER A 411 -43.94 -44.49 -7.64
CA SER A 411 -44.77 -45.45 -6.92
C SER A 411 -43.87 -46.46 -6.22
N SER A 412 -44.02 -46.59 -4.91
CA SER A 412 -43.48 -47.69 -4.11
C SER A 412 -44.32 -48.95 -4.34
N GLY A 413 -43.70 -50.03 -4.81
CA GLY A 413 -44.35 -51.32 -4.96
C GLY A 413 -43.36 -52.48 -5.07
N ARG A 414 -43.20 -53.18 -3.93
CA ARG A 414 -42.62 -54.51 -3.67
C ARG A 414 -41.18 -54.82 -4.06
#